data_AF-A0A7W1QV82-F1
#
_entry.id   AF-A0A7W1QV82-F1
#
_cell.length_a   1.000
_cell.length_b   1.000
_cell.length_c   1.000
_cell.angle_alpha   90.00
_cell.angle_beta   90.00
_cell.angle_gamma   90.00
#
_symmetry.space_group_name_H-M   'P 1'
#
loop_
_entity.id
_entity.type
_entity.pdbx_description
1 polymer ?
#
loop_
_entity_poly.entity_id
_entity_poly.type
_entity_poly.pdbx_seq_one_letter_code
_entity_poly.pdbx_strand_id
1 'polypeptide(L)' 'DNMVKYGIAAVVHHGLANTGDRVVVTAGVPFDVPGTTNFLKVEIV' A
#
# COMPACT_ATOMS: atom_id res chain seq x y z
N ASP A 1 -1.31 -7.64 6.09
CA ASP A 1 -2.20 -7.94 4.93
C ASP A 1 -3.38 -7.00 4.76
N ASN A 2 -4.25 -6.81 5.75
CA ASN A 2 -5.43 -5.95 5.56
C ASN A 2 -5.10 -4.51 5.15
N MET A 3 -4.05 -3.90 5.72
CA MET A 3 -3.59 -2.55 5.35
C MET A 3 -3.21 -2.42 3.87
N VAL A 4 -2.45 -3.40 3.33
CA VAL A 4 -2.06 -3.41 1.91
C VAL A 4 -3.29 -3.51 1.01
N LYS A 5 -4.24 -4.39 1.35
CA LYS A 5 -5.50 -4.54 0.59
C LYS A 5 -6.33 -3.25 0.59
N TYR A 6 -6.44 -2.57 1.72
CA TYR A 6 -7.17 -1.30 1.80
C TYR A 6 -6.49 -0.19 0.99
N GLY A 7 -5.16 -0.11 1.02
CA GLY A 7 -4.40 0.82 0.19
C GLY A 7 -4.62 0.58 -1.31
N ILE A 8 -4.57 -0.69 -1.75
CA ILE A 8 -4.82 -1.07 -3.14
C ILE A 8 -6.26 -0.73 -3.56
N ALA A 9 -7.26 -1.06 -2.73
CA ALA A 9 -8.64 -0.74 -3.02
C ALA A 9 -8.88 0.78 -3.14
N ALA A 10 -8.21 1.59 -2.31
CA ALA A 10 -8.31 3.04 -2.37
C ALA A 10 -7.72 3.59 -3.68
N VAL A 11 -6.53 3.16 -4.10
CA VAL A 11 -5.92 3.67 -5.34
C VAL A 11 -6.72 3.27 -6.58
N VAL A 12 -7.33 2.08 -6.60
CA VAL A 12 -8.24 1.67 -7.68
C VAL A 12 -9.50 2.53 -7.69
N HIS A 13 -10.12 2.74 -6.52
CA HIS A 13 -11.32 3.58 -6.41
C HIS A 13 -11.07 5.03 -6.87
N HIS A 14 -9.87 5.56 -6.64
CA HIS A 14 -9.48 6.89 -7.09
C HIS A 14 -8.95 6.93 -8.55
N GLY A 15 -8.92 5.81 -9.26
CA GLY A 15 -8.42 5.73 -10.64
C GLY A 15 -6.91 5.96 -10.78
N LEU A 16 -6.16 5.76 -9.70
CA LEU A 16 -4.70 5.96 -9.66
C LEU A 16 -3.92 4.71 -10.09
N ALA A 17 -4.57 3.54 -10.06
CA ALA A 17 -4.03 2.28 -10.55
C ALA A 17 -5.15 1.40 -11.12
N ASN A 18 -4.79 0.56 -12.08
CA ASN A 18 -5.68 -0.39 -12.75
C ASN A 18 -5.24 -1.82 -12.50
N THR A 19 -6.14 -2.78 -12.76
CA THR A 19 -5.82 -4.20 -12.68
C THR A 19 -4.59 -4.56 -13.52
N GLY A 20 -3.63 -5.24 -12.90
CA GLY A 20 -2.36 -5.61 -13.53
C GLY A 20 -1.24 -4.60 -13.33
N ASP A 21 -1.50 -3.41 -12.79
CA ASP A 21 -0.45 -2.45 -12.44
C ASP A 21 0.37 -2.97 -11.25
N ARG A 22 1.67 -2.69 -11.29
CA ARG A 22 2.57 -2.95 -10.16
C ARG A 22 2.58 -1.75 -9.23
N VAL A 23 2.32 -2.00 -7.96
CA VAL A 23 2.31 -0.97 -6.91
C VAL A 23 3.32 -1.30 -5.84
N VAL A 24 3.99 -0.26 -5.32
CA VAL A 24 4.88 -0.35 -4.16
C VAL A 24 4.18 0.28 -2.98
N VAL A 25 4.02 -0.51 -1.91
CA VAL A 25 3.43 -0.05 -0.64
C VAL A 25 4.55 0.16 0.36
N THR A 26 4.65 1.37 0.91
CA THR A 26 5.55 1.71 2.02
C THR A 26 4.75 1.99 3.29
N ALA A 27 5.19 1.44 4.42
CA ALA A 27 4.54 1.69 5.72
C ALA A 27 5.56 1.62 6.87
N GLY A 28 5.12 1.95 8.08
CA GLY A 28 5.84 1.66 9.32
C GLY A 28 5.06 0.65 10.17
N VAL A 29 5.75 -0.35 10.71
CA VAL A 29 5.22 -1.28 11.70
C VAL A 29 6.16 -1.25 12.92
N PRO A 30 5.69 -0.83 14.11
CA PRO A 30 4.31 -0.49 14.48
C PRO A 30 3.79 0.78 13.79
N PHE A 31 2.46 0.83 13.61
CA PHE A 31 1.75 1.98 13.03
C PHE A 31 1.78 3.19 13.95
N ASP A 32 1.56 4.38 13.38
CA ASP A 32 1.43 5.67 14.06
C ASP A 32 2.64 6.08 14.93
N VAL A 33 3.82 5.51 14.66
CA VAL A 33 5.07 5.96 15.26
C VAL A 33 5.87 6.76 14.23
N PRO A 34 6.01 8.09 14.39
CA PRO A 34 6.81 8.89 13.47
C PRO A 34 8.25 8.37 13.37
N GLY A 35 8.78 8.31 12.15
CA GLY A 35 10.15 7.86 11.89
C GLY A 35 10.35 6.34 11.80
N THR A 36 9.30 5.52 11.84
CA THR A 36 9.40 4.05 11.77
C THR A 36 9.07 3.45 10.40
N THR A 37 9.13 4.21 9.31
CA THR A 37 8.92 3.68 7.95
C THR A 37 9.94 2.58 7.64
N ASN A 38 9.52 1.32 7.76
CA ASN A 38 10.39 0.14 7.73
C ASN A 38 9.80 -1.03 6.93
N PHE A 39 8.64 -0.84 6.30
CA PHE A 39 7.95 -1.85 5.51
C PHE A 39 7.89 -1.41 4.05
N LEU A 40 8.25 -2.32 3.15
CA LEU A 40 8.09 -2.17 1.71
C LEU A 40 7.57 -3.48 1.12
N LYS A 41 6.53 -3.40 0.28
CA LYS A 41 6.00 -4.56 -0.45
C LYS A 41 5.62 -4.18 -1.88
N VAL A 42 5.94 -5.05 -2.82
CA VAL A 42 5.50 -4.94 -4.21
C VAL A 42 4.29 -5.85 -4.40
N GLU A 43 3.22 -5.32 -4.97
CA GLU A 43 1.98 -6.05 -5.26
C GLU A 43 1.54 -5.78 -6.70
N ILE A 44 0.67 -6.67 -7.19
CA ILE A 44 -0.07 -6.46 -8.43
C ILE A 44 -1.52 -6.16 -8.04
N VAL A 45 -2.07 -5.10 -8.60
CA VAL A 45 -3.48 -4.67 -8.40
C VAL A 45 -4.45 -5.68 -9.01
#